data_AF-A0AB37GD53-F1
#
_entry.id   AF-A0AB37GD53-F1
#
_cell.length_a   1.000
_cell.length_b   1.000
_cell.length_c   1.000
_cell.angle_alpha   90.00
_cell.angle_beta   90.00
_cell.angle_gamma   90.00
#
_symmetry.space_group_name_H-M   'P 1'
#
loop_
_entity.id
_entity.type
_entity.pdbx_description
1 polymer ?
#
loop_
_entity_poly.entity_id
_entity_poly.type
_entity_poly.pdbx_seq_one_letter_code
_entity_poly.pdbx_strand_id
1 'polypeptide(L)'
;MLIDGFVARFPRVLKPGERERAELLLQDARDMIAAEFGRAGMNLDEEIARSDWLEAVVCRVVFEMVSAVLLVGDRAGVRQFSVTAGDITESGTYSDVNGSAWGGLVLTDKHRFDLGLVQHATARGRFPGAPVWPERRLRRVRYRR
;
A
#
# COMPACT_ATOMS: atom_id res chain seq x y z
N MET A 1 9.89 -12.20 17.22
CA MET A 1 10.16 -10.79 17.59
C MET A 1 9.20 -9.79 16.95
N LEU A 2 8.73 -9.99 15.71
CA LEU A 2 7.78 -9.06 15.07
C LEU A 2 6.38 -9.08 15.71
N ILE A 3 5.90 -10.24 16.19
CA ILE A 3 4.54 -10.32 16.72
C ILE A 3 4.34 -9.53 18.01
N ASP A 4 5.29 -9.53 18.96
CA ASP A 4 5.11 -8.79 20.21
C ASP A 4 5.07 -7.27 19.95
N GLY A 5 5.90 -6.78 19.02
CA GLY A 5 5.86 -5.41 18.55
C GLY A 5 4.57 -5.05 17.82
N PHE A 6 4.01 -5.99 17.05
CA PHE A 6 2.71 -5.84 16.40
C PHE A 6 1.58 -5.77 17.41
N VAL A 7 1.51 -6.71 18.35
CA VAL A 7 0.48 -6.79 19.40
C VAL A 7 0.45 -5.52 20.23
N ALA A 8 1.62 -4.97 20.59
CA ALA A 8 1.71 -3.74 21.37
C ALA A 8 1.17 -2.49 20.63
N ARG A 9 1.18 -2.50 19.29
CA ARG A 9 0.73 -1.37 18.45
C ARG A 9 -0.66 -1.59 17.86
N PHE A 10 -1.20 -2.81 17.95
CA PHE A 10 -2.48 -3.15 17.35
C PHE A 10 -3.63 -2.46 18.14
N PRO A 11 -4.64 -1.88 17.47
CA PRO A 11 -5.65 -1.04 18.13
C PRO A 11 -6.56 -1.75 19.15
N ARG A 12 -6.60 -3.08 19.14
CA ARG A 12 -7.42 -3.91 20.02
C ARG A 12 -6.66 -5.13 20.48
N VAL A 13 -7.15 -5.82 21.51
CA VAL A 13 -6.60 -7.12 21.91
C VAL A 13 -6.92 -8.16 20.82
N LEU A 14 -5.93 -9.00 20.51
CA LEU A 14 -6.11 -10.13 19.58
C LEU A 14 -6.98 -11.21 20.24
N LYS A 15 -7.91 -11.77 19.47
CA LYS A 15 -8.74 -12.89 19.90
C LYS A 15 -7.94 -14.20 19.93
N PRO A 16 -8.39 -15.21 20.69
CA PRO A 16 -7.82 -16.56 20.60
C PRO A 16 -7.87 -17.05 19.14
N GLY A 17 -6.74 -17.52 18.61
CA GLY A 17 -6.59 -17.95 17.20
C GLY A 17 -6.20 -16.85 16.20
N GLU A 18 -6.42 -15.57 16.52
CA GLU A 18 -5.92 -14.46 15.66
C GLU A 18 -4.40 -14.32 15.75
N ARG A 19 -3.79 -14.74 16.86
CA ARG A 19 -2.33 -14.64 17.07
C ARG A 19 -1.56 -15.53 16.09
N GLU A 20 -1.91 -16.80 15.98
CA GLU A 20 -1.28 -17.75 15.04
C GLU A 20 -1.46 -17.29 13.60
N ARG A 21 -2.68 -16.83 13.27
CA ARG A 21 -2.97 -16.26 11.96
C ARG A 21 -2.15 -14.99 11.69
N ALA A 22 -1.99 -14.11 12.68
CA ALA A 22 -1.19 -12.90 12.55
C ALA A 22 0.29 -13.22 12.32
N GLU A 23 0.83 -14.24 13.00
CA GLU A 23 2.19 -14.74 12.78
C GLU A 23 2.42 -15.17 11.33
N LEU A 24 1.50 -15.96 10.76
CA LEU A 24 1.57 -16.36 9.34
C LEU A 24 1.47 -15.15 8.41
N LEU A 25 0.51 -14.25 8.65
CA LEU A 25 0.34 -13.05 7.82
C LEU A 25 1.54 -12.10 7.88
N LEU A 26 2.21 -11.98 9.03
CA LEU A 26 3.43 -11.18 9.17
C LEU A 26 4.56 -11.76 8.32
N GLN A 27 4.69 -13.09 8.29
CA GLN A 27 5.67 -13.77 7.45
C GLN A 27 5.34 -13.60 5.96
N ASP A 28 4.10 -13.88 5.56
CA ASP A 28 3.63 -13.73 4.18
C ASP A 28 3.81 -12.29 3.66
N ALA A 29 3.54 -11.29 4.51
CA ALA A 29 3.74 -9.88 4.16
C ALA A 29 5.23 -9.56 3.94
N ARG A 30 6.13 -10.10 4.77
CA ARG A 30 7.59 -9.93 4.57
C ARG A 30 8.02 -10.58 3.26
N ASP A 31 7.56 -11.79 2.98
CA ASP A 31 7.92 -12.53 1.77
C ASP A 31 7.40 -11.82 0.51
N MET A 32 6.19 -11.23 0.58
CA MET A 32 5.64 -10.39 -0.48
C MET A 32 6.52 -9.16 -0.75
N ILE A 33 6.97 -8.46 0.29
CA ILE A 33 7.88 -7.31 0.14
C ILE A 33 9.22 -7.78 -0.45
N ALA A 34 9.80 -8.86 0.06
CA ALA A 34 11.05 -9.41 -0.46
C ALA A 34 10.95 -9.76 -1.95
N ALA A 35 9.83 -10.35 -2.38
CA ALA A 35 9.56 -10.63 -3.79
C ALA A 35 9.50 -9.36 -4.65
N GLU A 36 8.91 -8.28 -4.15
CA GLU A 36 8.86 -6.99 -4.87
C GLU A 36 10.24 -6.32 -4.98
N PHE A 37 11.07 -6.42 -3.94
CA PHE A 37 12.49 -6.04 -4.03
C PHE A 37 13.24 -6.90 -5.06
N GLY A 38 13.00 -8.20 -5.06
CA GLY A 38 13.57 -9.13 -6.05
C GLY A 38 13.16 -8.80 -7.49
N ARG A 39 11.90 -8.39 -7.72
CA ARG A 39 11.43 -7.90 -9.03
C ARG A 39 12.14 -6.62 -9.47
N ALA A 40 12.55 -5.78 -8.53
CA ALA A 40 13.36 -4.60 -8.80
C ALA A 40 14.86 -4.91 -8.92
N GLY A 41 15.28 -6.18 -8.81
CA GLY A 41 16.68 -6.60 -8.87
C GLY A 41 17.48 -6.32 -7.59
N MET A 42 16.79 -6.09 -6.47
CA MET A 42 17.39 -5.79 -5.17
C MET A 42 17.14 -6.92 -4.17
N ASN A 43 18.06 -7.09 -3.22
CA ASN A 43 17.87 -7.99 -2.08
C ASN A 43 17.42 -7.17 -0.86
N LEU A 44 16.29 -7.54 -0.25
CA LEU A 44 15.72 -6.83 0.89
C LEU A 44 16.67 -6.77 2.09
N ASP A 45 17.30 -7.89 2.46
CA ASP A 45 18.15 -7.98 3.64
C ASP A 45 19.45 -7.16 3.45
N GLU A 46 20.00 -7.15 2.23
CA GLU A 46 21.15 -6.31 1.89
C GLU A 46 20.81 -4.81 1.91
N GLU A 47 19.62 -4.44 1.43
CA GLU A 47 19.20 -3.04 1.43
C GLU A 47 18.88 -2.53 2.85
N ILE A 48 18.31 -3.40 3.70
CA ILE A 48 18.12 -3.13 5.13
C ILE A 48 19.48 -2.90 5.82
N ALA A 49 20.48 -3.74 5.54
CA ALA A 49 21.81 -3.59 6.09
C ALA A 49 22.53 -2.31 5.60
N ARG A 50 22.15 -1.81 4.41
CA ARG A 50 22.72 -0.59 3.82
C ARG A 50 22.05 0.69 4.32
N SER A 51 20.76 0.64 4.60
CA SER A 51 19.91 1.80 4.87
C SER A 51 19.28 1.72 6.26
N ASP A 52 19.80 2.50 7.21
CA ASP A 52 19.33 2.56 8.61
C ASP A 52 17.81 2.83 8.77
N TRP A 53 17.20 3.49 7.79
CA TRP A 53 15.78 3.85 7.84
C TRP A 53 14.85 2.77 7.28
N LEU A 54 15.35 1.85 6.45
CA LEU A 54 14.50 0.96 5.66
C LEU A 54 13.85 -0.11 6.54
N GLU A 55 14.57 -0.65 7.53
CA GLU A 55 14.03 -1.65 8.45
C GLU A 55 12.76 -1.15 9.15
N ALA A 56 12.79 0.09 9.65
CA ALA A 56 11.66 0.71 10.33
C ALA A 56 10.46 0.90 9.39
N VAL A 57 10.71 1.27 8.13
CA VAL A 57 9.66 1.42 7.11
C VAL A 57 9.06 0.08 6.72
N VAL A 58 9.89 -0.94 6.49
CA VAL A 58 9.43 -2.31 6.20
C VAL A 58 8.54 -2.81 7.34
N CYS A 59 8.97 -2.65 8.60
CA CYS A 59 8.16 -3.02 9.75
C CYS A 59 6.82 -2.29 9.79
N ARG A 60 6.81 -0.97 9.51
CA ARG A 60 5.57 -0.18 9.45
C ARG A 60 4.62 -0.71 8.36
N VAL A 61 5.13 -0.93 7.16
CA VAL A 61 4.34 -1.42 6.01
C VAL A 61 3.77 -2.81 6.29
N VAL A 62 4.58 -3.73 6.82
CA VAL A 62 4.12 -5.06 7.22
C VAL A 62 2.99 -4.98 8.24
N PHE A 63 3.12 -4.13 9.26
CA PHE A 63 2.07 -3.95 10.27
C PHE A 63 0.80 -3.33 9.70
N GLU A 64 0.91 -2.38 8.78
CA GLU A 64 -0.25 -1.81 8.08
C GLU A 64 -0.99 -2.87 7.23
N MET A 65 -0.25 -3.69 6.49
CA MET A 65 -0.83 -4.77 5.68
C MET A 65 -1.57 -5.79 6.55
N VAL A 66 -0.93 -6.29 7.61
CA VAL A 66 -1.54 -7.30 8.49
C VAL A 66 -2.69 -6.72 9.30
N SER A 67 -2.56 -5.48 9.78
CA SER A 67 -3.65 -4.83 10.53
C SER A 67 -4.87 -4.58 9.66
N ALA A 68 -4.69 -4.21 8.39
CA ALA A 68 -5.79 -4.09 7.44
C ALA A 68 -6.55 -5.42 7.29
N VAL A 69 -5.84 -6.54 7.13
CA VAL A 69 -6.46 -7.87 7.01
C VAL A 69 -7.21 -8.27 8.28
N LEU A 70 -6.60 -8.09 9.45
CA LEU A 70 -7.20 -8.50 10.73
C LEU A 70 -8.36 -7.60 11.18
N LEU A 71 -8.37 -6.33 10.78
CA LEU A 71 -9.47 -5.41 11.08
C LEU A 71 -10.65 -5.57 10.12
N VAL A 72 -10.36 -5.86 8.84
CA VAL A 72 -11.40 -6.03 7.81
C VAL A 72 -12.03 -7.42 7.89
N GLY A 73 -11.26 -8.47 8.23
CA GLY A 73 -11.76 -9.85 8.33
C GLY A 73 -12.40 -10.33 7.03
N ASP A 74 -13.54 -11.05 7.13
CA ASP A 74 -14.30 -11.56 5.97
C ASP A 74 -14.96 -10.46 5.10
N ARG A 75 -14.84 -9.18 5.48
CA ARG A 75 -15.39 -8.05 4.71
C ARG A 75 -14.37 -7.44 3.73
N ALA A 76 -13.31 -8.17 3.40
CA ALA A 76 -12.32 -7.74 2.42
C ALA A 76 -13.01 -7.46 1.07
N GLY A 77 -12.92 -6.22 0.58
CA GLY A 77 -13.60 -5.76 -0.65
C GLY A 77 -14.88 -4.95 -0.46
N VAL A 78 -15.31 -4.70 0.78
CA VAL A 78 -16.51 -3.88 1.06
C VAL A 78 -16.13 -2.39 1.20
N ARG A 79 -16.51 -1.57 0.21
CA ARG A 79 -16.27 -0.11 0.22
C ARG A 79 -17.32 0.67 1.05
N GLN A 80 -18.52 0.12 1.16
CA GLN A 80 -19.63 0.69 1.91
C GLN A 80 -20.54 -0.45 2.37
N PHE A 81 -20.88 -0.46 3.65
CA PHE A 81 -21.83 -1.41 4.24
C PHE A 81 -22.97 -0.58 4.83
N SER A 82 -24.13 -0.60 4.20
CA SER A 82 -25.37 -0.07 4.77
C SER A 82 -26.09 -1.23 5.43
N VAL A 83 -26.34 -1.14 6.74
CA VAL A 83 -27.22 -2.09 7.44
C VAL A 83 -28.61 -1.50 7.53
N THR A 84 -29.63 -2.26 7.18
CA THR A 84 -31.00 -1.79 7.27
C THR A 84 -31.90 -2.77 8.00
N ALA A 85 -32.35 -2.34 9.18
CA ALA A 85 -33.19 -3.11 10.08
C ALA A 85 -34.67 -2.76 9.84
N GLY A 86 -35.46 -3.74 9.38
CA GLY A 86 -36.90 -3.60 9.11
C GLY A 86 -37.26 -3.81 7.63
N ASP A 87 -38.23 -3.04 7.14
CA ASP A 87 -38.75 -3.03 5.75
C ASP A 87 -37.75 -2.42 4.74
N ILE A 88 -36.45 -2.57 4.99
CA ILE A 88 -35.43 -1.73 4.38
C ILE A 88 -34.32 -2.58 3.78
N THR A 89 -34.00 -2.26 2.52
CA THR A 89 -33.12 -3.03 1.64
C THR A 89 -31.66 -2.65 1.84
N GLU A 90 -30.79 -3.62 2.12
CA GLU A 90 -29.34 -3.44 2.03
C GLU A 90 -28.86 -3.76 0.61
N SER A 91 -28.28 -2.78 -0.07
CA SER A 91 -27.58 -2.99 -1.35
C SER A 91 -26.07 -2.82 -1.14
N GLY A 92 -25.31 -3.91 -1.30
CA GLY A 92 -23.85 -3.88 -1.30
C GLY A 92 -23.31 -3.68 -2.72
N THR A 93 -22.51 -2.65 -2.94
CA THR A 93 -21.75 -2.49 -4.19
C THR A 93 -20.33 -3.00 -3.97
N TYR A 94 -20.00 -4.10 -4.65
CA TYR A 94 -18.65 -4.65 -4.70
C TYR A 94 -17.88 -3.91 -5.78
N SER A 95 -17.02 -2.97 -5.39
CA SER A 95 -15.98 -2.45 -6.29
C SER A 95 -14.68 -3.11 -5.87
N ASP A 96 -14.17 -4.01 -6.70
CA ASP A 96 -12.81 -4.50 -6.56
C ASP A 96 -11.85 -3.33 -6.81
N VAL A 97 -11.31 -2.74 -5.74
CA VAL A 97 -10.34 -1.65 -5.81
C VAL A 97 -8.94 -2.17 -5.45
N ASN A 98 -8.58 -3.39 -5.89
CA ASN A 98 -7.32 -4.14 -5.68
C ASN A 98 -7.38 -5.27 -4.63
N GLY A 99 -8.54 -5.87 -4.36
CA GLY A 99 -8.75 -6.60 -3.12
C GLY A 99 -9.32 -8.00 -3.30
N SER A 100 -8.45 -8.99 -3.55
CA SER A 100 -8.33 -10.22 -2.75
C SER A 100 -7.62 -11.29 -3.60
N ALA A 101 -6.30 -11.17 -3.72
CA ALA A 101 -5.50 -12.36 -3.98
C ALA A 101 -5.46 -13.15 -2.67
N TRP A 102 -5.90 -14.40 -2.75
CA TRP A 102 -5.86 -15.47 -1.74
C TRP A 102 -4.99 -15.12 -0.51
N GLY A 103 -5.63 -14.79 0.63
CA GLY A 103 -4.93 -14.41 1.87
C GLY A 103 -5.04 -12.94 2.30
N GLY A 104 -5.61 -12.05 1.47
CA GLY A 104 -6.07 -10.71 1.88
C GLY A 104 -4.99 -9.64 2.04
N LEU A 105 -3.70 -9.99 1.99
CA LEU A 105 -2.60 -9.03 2.02
C LEU A 105 -2.47 -8.31 0.68
N VAL A 106 -2.44 -6.98 0.72
CA VAL A 106 -2.31 -6.14 -0.47
C VAL A 106 -1.20 -5.13 -0.25
N LEU A 107 -0.19 -5.17 -1.12
CA LEU A 107 0.83 -4.13 -1.19
C LEU A 107 0.35 -3.00 -2.10
N THR A 108 0.06 -1.84 -1.51
CA THR A 108 -0.47 -0.68 -2.23
C THR A 108 0.64 0.15 -2.90
N ASP A 109 0.27 1.02 -3.85
CA ASP A 109 1.24 1.94 -4.47
C ASP A 109 1.86 2.91 -3.46
N LYS A 110 1.12 3.29 -2.41
CA LYS A 110 1.67 4.07 -1.29
C LYS A 110 2.76 3.28 -0.57
N HIS A 111 2.55 1.99 -0.34
CA HIS A 111 3.56 1.14 0.29
C HIS A 111 4.80 0.99 -0.57
N ARG A 112 4.64 0.77 -1.89
CA ARG A 112 5.77 0.77 -2.83
C ARG A 112 6.53 2.09 -2.82
N PHE A 113 5.82 3.21 -2.70
CA PHE A 113 6.42 4.54 -2.56
C PHE A 113 7.24 4.68 -1.28
N ASP A 114 6.66 4.31 -0.14
CA ASP A 114 7.34 4.38 1.15
C ASP A 114 8.58 3.46 1.19
N LEU A 115 8.52 2.29 0.53
CA LEU A 115 9.64 1.35 0.39
C LEU A 115 10.72 1.80 -0.61
N GLY A 116 10.53 2.93 -1.30
CA GLY A 116 11.48 3.41 -2.31
C GLY A 116 11.46 2.62 -3.62
N LEU A 117 10.47 1.75 -3.83
CA LEU A 117 10.34 0.89 -5.02
C LEU A 117 9.69 1.58 -6.23
N VAL A 118 9.54 2.92 -6.20
CA VAL A 118 8.88 3.65 -7.29
C VAL A 118 9.78 3.69 -8.51
N GLN A 119 9.56 2.75 -9.41
CA GLN A 119 10.29 2.64 -10.67
C GLN A 119 9.98 3.77 -11.67
N HIS A 120 8.90 4.55 -11.47
CA HIS A 120 8.47 5.55 -12.45
C HIS A 120 7.94 6.84 -11.81
N ALA A 121 8.83 7.62 -11.20
CA ALA A 121 8.63 9.07 -11.11
C ALA A 121 8.79 9.68 -12.52
N THR A 122 7.88 9.35 -13.44
CA THR A 122 7.81 10.05 -14.72
C THR A 122 7.38 11.48 -14.43
N ALA A 123 8.12 12.45 -14.95
CA ALA A 123 7.75 13.85 -14.86
C ALA A 123 6.35 14.01 -15.49
N ARG A 124 5.32 14.21 -14.66
CA ARG A 124 3.95 14.52 -15.12
C ARG A 124 3.86 15.91 -15.75
N GLY A 125 4.91 16.72 -15.61
CA GLY A 125 4.99 18.06 -16.20
C GLY A 125 5.65 18.02 -17.56
N ARG A 126 4.95 18.55 -18.58
CA ARG A 126 5.55 18.91 -19.86
C ARG A 126 6.09 20.33 -19.75
N PHE A 127 7.36 20.49 -19.39
CA PHE A 127 7.98 21.82 -19.45
C PHE A 127 7.96 22.32 -20.90
N PRO A 128 7.54 23.56 -21.17
CA PRO A 128 7.65 24.12 -22.51
C PRO A 128 9.12 24.07 -22.95
N GLY A 129 9.35 23.68 -24.20
CA GLY A 129 10.69 23.69 -24.78
C GLY A 129 11.31 25.08 -24.66
N ALA A 130 12.63 25.14 -24.45
CA ALA A 130 13.35 26.40 -24.33
C ALA A 130 13.06 27.31 -25.55
N PRO A 131 12.84 28.62 -25.35
CA PRO A 131 12.67 29.53 -26.47
C PRO A 131 13.95 29.56 -27.31
N VAL A 132 13.81 29.40 -28.62
CA VAL A 132 14.93 29.47 -29.58
C VAL A 132 15.09 30.91 -30.06
N TRP A 133 16.32 31.42 -30.03
CA TRP A 133 16.66 32.74 -30.55
C TRP A 133 16.56 32.77 -32.09
N PRO A 134 16.14 33.89 -32.71
CA PRO A 134 15.56 35.10 -32.12
C PRO A 134 14.10 34.88 -31.70
N GLU A 135 13.69 35.47 -30.58
CA GLU A 135 12.36 35.34 -29.96
C GLU A 135 11.23 35.95 -30.81
N ARG A 136 10.96 35.39 -31.99
CA ARG A 136 9.82 35.79 -32.81
C ARG A 136 8.60 34.97 -32.42
N ARG A 137 7.82 35.57 -31.51
CA ARG A 137 6.41 35.28 -31.21
C ARG A 137 6.15 33.88 -30.65
N LEU A 138 6.45 33.69 -29.37
CA LEU A 138 5.69 32.74 -28.56
C LEU A 138 4.21 33.13 -28.65
N ARG A 139 3.44 32.39 -29.45
CA ARG A 139 1.98 32.48 -29.48
C ARG A 139 1.52 32.32 -28.03
N ARG A 140 0.84 33.33 -27.50
CA ARG A 140 0.15 33.26 -26.20
C ARG A 140 -0.78 32.05 -26.23
N VAL A 141 -0.37 30.94 -25.62
CA VAL A 141 -1.26 29.82 -25.34
C VAL A 141 -2.23 30.34 -24.28
N ARG A 142 -3.45 30.69 -24.71
CA ARG A 142 -4.54 31.03 -23.80
C ARG A 142 -4.93 29.75 -23.07
N TYR A 143 -4.56 29.65 -21.80
CA TYR A 143 -5.22 28.71 -20.90
C TYR A 143 -6.66 29.18 -20.71
N ARG A 144 -7.62 28.39 -21.21
CA ARG A 144 -9.03 28.56 -20.89
C ARG A 144 -9.21 28.06 -19.46
N ARG A 145 -9.70 28.93 -18.59
CA ARG A 145 -10.15 28.60 -17.23
C ARG A 145 -11.33 27.64 -17.30
#